data_AF-A0A924NZA8-F1
#
_entry.id   AF-A0A924NZA8-F1
#
_cell.length_a   1.000
_cell.length_b   1.000
_cell.length_c   1.000
_cell.angle_alpha   90.00
_cell.angle_beta   90.00
_cell.angle_gamma   90.00
#
_symmetry.space_group_name_H-M   'P 1'
#
loop_
_entity.id
_entity.type
_entity.pdbx_description
1 polymer ?
#
loop_
_entity_poly.entity_id
_entity_poly.type
_entity_poly.pdbx_seq_one_letter_code
_entity_poly.pdbx_strand_id
1 'polypeptide(L)'
;DKSARSLDLDTRELAISKIEAEGAGGKWSTVPFTLDKLDAEKGQALHIALDGQPHKVRIHYRTAPTASALQWLTPVQTMSGKRPFMFSQSEAIDARSWVPVQDTPAVRFTYSARIEAPQGLRVVMSADNNPKATGKGGWRFTMPQAIPSYLLAIAIGELDVRSLGPRTGVYAEPKRIKAAAYEFADTEKMISAAESLYGPYRWGRYDMLVLPPSFPIGGMENPRLTFLTPTMIAGDRSLVDLIAHELAHSWSGNLVTNASWKHFWLNEGFTTYVTTRIIESLYGPEVAAMNLQVEQEEAITSLATIAAPKQALLTRGEDTSSEGYADEGIVYPKGAWLLHTLEKRAGRAVFDPFLRGWFDQHAFQSVTTGQFVDYLRKNLLATHPGVMSEAELEQWLYAPGIPASAPRTASARLGAVDTARAAWLKGELPSAKLDTKAWKAIEWMKFLNDIDTKASAAQLQELDQAFGLGKSGNSEIAFRFYRASINAGYRGIREPLRAFLMSVGRQRFVIPLYTSLRKHPEDKAWAEALYKKARERYHPLTQKGVDKQMAAKQAKQ
;
A
#
# COMPACT_ATOMS: atom_id res chain seq x y z
N ASP A 1 -28.46 7.43 -20.10
CA ASP A 1 -29.86 7.90 -20.12
C ASP A 1 -29.93 9.22 -20.89
N LYS A 2 -30.79 9.34 -21.92
CA LYS A 2 -30.95 10.58 -22.72
C LYS A 2 -31.85 11.63 -22.04
N SER A 3 -32.59 11.20 -21.00
CA SER A 3 -33.47 12.05 -20.21
C SER A 3 -32.77 12.69 -19.01
N ALA A 4 -31.52 12.31 -18.71
CA ALA A 4 -30.75 12.90 -17.62
C ALA A 4 -30.63 14.43 -17.76
N ARG A 5 -30.97 15.14 -16.68
CA ARG A 5 -30.91 16.61 -16.54
C ARG A 5 -30.12 17.05 -15.30
N SER A 6 -29.46 16.12 -14.64
CA SER A 6 -28.52 16.39 -13.56
C SER A 6 -27.18 15.72 -13.82
N LEU A 7 -26.12 16.33 -13.33
CA LEU A 7 -24.82 15.69 -13.12
C LEU A 7 -24.53 15.71 -11.63
N ASP A 8 -24.43 14.52 -11.04
CA ASP A 8 -24.12 14.36 -9.63
C ASP A 8 -22.65 13.95 -9.47
N LEU A 9 -21.93 14.67 -8.61
CA LEU A 9 -20.51 14.45 -8.32
C LEU A 9 -20.29 14.33 -6.82
N ASP A 10 -19.29 13.56 -6.43
CA ASP A 10 -18.81 13.51 -5.06
C ASP A 10 -17.89 14.71 -4.77
N THR A 11 -18.07 15.32 -3.60
CA THR A 11 -17.18 16.33 -3.06
C THR A 11 -16.94 16.10 -1.57
N ARG A 12 -15.86 16.61 -1.00
CA ARG A 12 -15.68 16.73 0.45
C ARG A 12 -14.97 18.03 0.78
N GLU A 13 -15.67 18.93 1.48
CA GLU A 13 -15.14 20.23 1.91
C GLU A 13 -14.57 21.09 0.76
N LEU A 14 -15.15 20.99 -0.45
CA LEU A 14 -14.76 21.83 -1.58
C LEU A 14 -15.56 23.13 -1.59
N ALA A 15 -14.85 24.26 -1.65
CA ALA A 15 -15.48 25.55 -1.84
C ALA A 15 -15.75 25.79 -3.34
N ILE A 16 -16.98 25.55 -3.79
CA ILE A 16 -17.41 25.76 -5.17
C ILE A 16 -17.79 27.23 -5.38
N SER A 17 -17.15 27.91 -6.34
CA SER A 17 -17.37 29.32 -6.63
C SER A 17 -18.28 29.56 -7.86
N LYS A 18 -18.17 28.71 -8.87
CA LYS A 18 -18.93 28.81 -10.12
C LYS A 18 -18.94 27.47 -10.84
N ILE A 19 -20.07 27.12 -11.46
CA ILE A 19 -20.16 26.00 -12.41
C ILE A 19 -20.69 26.52 -13.74
N GLU A 20 -20.06 26.09 -14.83
CA GLU A 20 -20.43 26.44 -16.19
C GLU A 20 -20.63 25.18 -17.03
N ALA A 21 -21.59 25.20 -17.94
CA ALA A 21 -21.79 24.15 -18.94
C ALA A 21 -21.51 24.69 -20.35
N GLU A 22 -20.94 23.85 -21.21
CA GLU A 22 -20.72 24.18 -22.62
C GLU A 22 -22.00 23.92 -23.43
N GLY A 23 -22.64 25.00 -23.89
CA GLY A 23 -23.81 24.95 -24.75
C GLY A 23 -23.46 24.81 -26.25
N ALA A 24 -24.49 24.87 -27.10
CA ALA A 24 -24.33 24.83 -28.55
C ALA A 24 -23.36 25.94 -29.04
N GLY A 25 -22.44 25.57 -29.94
CA GLY A 25 -21.42 26.50 -30.45
C GLY A 25 -20.25 26.80 -29.51
N GLY A 26 -20.08 26.05 -28.42
CA GLY A 26 -18.94 26.18 -27.50
C GLY A 26 -19.06 27.33 -26.48
N LYS A 27 -20.25 27.95 -26.38
CA LYS A 27 -20.52 29.03 -25.43
C LYS A 27 -20.68 28.48 -24.02
N TRP A 28 -19.97 29.04 -23.06
CA TRP A 28 -20.09 28.69 -21.64
C TRP A 28 -21.16 29.53 -20.96
N SER A 29 -22.07 28.89 -20.23
CA SER A 29 -23.09 29.55 -19.41
C SER A 29 -23.07 29.00 -17.99
N THR A 30 -23.27 29.87 -17.00
CA THR A 30 -23.41 29.46 -15.59
C THR A 30 -24.63 28.57 -15.43
N VAL A 31 -24.49 27.50 -14.65
CA VAL A 31 -25.58 26.59 -14.31
C VAL A 31 -25.78 26.52 -12.80
N PRO A 32 -27.02 26.33 -12.30
CA PRO A 32 -27.28 26.23 -10.88
C PRO A 32 -26.79 24.89 -10.32
N PHE A 33 -26.41 24.91 -9.04
CA PHE A 33 -26.02 23.70 -8.32
C PHE A 33 -26.45 23.78 -6.86
N THR A 34 -26.57 22.62 -6.24
CA THR A 34 -26.77 22.47 -4.79
C THR A 34 -25.76 21.50 -4.23
N LEU A 35 -25.40 21.69 -2.97
CA LEU A 35 -24.61 20.75 -2.19
C LEU A 35 -25.49 20.17 -1.09
N ASP A 36 -25.45 18.86 -0.94
CA ASP A 36 -26.09 18.18 0.17
C ASP A 36 -25.44 18.52 1.51
N LYS A 37 -26.10 18.12 2.60
CA LYS A 37 -25.50 18.14 3.93
C LYS A 37 -24.27 17.23 3.96
N LEU A 38 -23.26 17.63 4.74
CA LEU A 38 -22.05 16.83 4.93
C LEU A 38 -22.39 15.49 5.59
N ASP A 39 -22.15 14.42 4.85
CA ASP A 39 -22.03 13.06 5.36
C ASP A 39 -20.59 12.83 5.85
N ALA A 40 -20.43 12.26 7.03
CA ALA A 40 -19.12 12.08 7.66
C ALA A 40 -18.23 11.09 6.89
N GLU A 41 -18.81 10.08 6.24
CA GLU A 41 -18.08 9.10 5.44
C GLU A 41 -18.00 9.52 3.97
N LYS A 42 -19.08 10.05 3.38
CA LYS A 42 -19.19 10.23 1.93
C LYS A 42 -18.89 11.66 1.48
N GLY A 43 -18.90 12.65 2.37
CA GLY A 43 -18.75 14.06 2.00
C GLY A 43 -20.10 14.67 1.60
N GLN A 44 -20.12 15.49 0.55
CA GLN A 44 -21.32 16.18 0.06
C GLN A 44 -21.55 15.82 -1.41
N ALA A 45 -22.76 15.37 -1.74
CA ALA A 45 -23.18 15.27 -3.13
C ALA A 45 -23.34 16.67 -3.72
N LEU A 46 -22.70 16.90 -4.87
CA LEU A 46 -22.84 18.09 -5.69
C LEU A 46 -23.80 17.80 -6.83
N HIS A 47 -24.99 18.40 -6.76
CA HIS A 47 -26.03 18.28 -7.79
C HIS A 47 -25.96 19.46 -8.74
N ILE A 48 -25.65 19.22 -10.00
CA ILE A 48 -25.56 20.25 -11.05
C ILE A 48 -26.78 20.11 -11.94
N ALA A 49 -27.65 21.13 -12.00
CA ALA A 49 -28.81 21.09 -12.88
C ALA A 49 -28.40 21.51 -14.30
N LEU A 50 -28.83 20.73 -15.30
CA LEU A 50 -28.45 20.91 -16.70
C LEU A 50 -29.69 20.97 -17.58
N ASP A 51 -29.76 21.97 -18.45
CA ASP A 51 -30.86 22.12 -19.43
C ASP A 51 -30.79 21.08 -20.57
N GLY A 52 -29.74 20.26 -20.60
CA GLY A 52 -29.48 19.24 -21.59
C GLY A 52 -28.31 18.33 -21.20
N GLN A 53 -27.62 17.78 -22.19
CA GLN A 53 -26.47 16.87 -21.99
C GLN A 53 -25.20 17.50 -22.57
N PRO A 54 -24.66 18.57 -21.94
CA PRO A 54 -23.48 19.26 -22.44
C PRO A 54 -22.29 18.30 -22.50
N HIS A 55 -21.43 18.48 -23.51
CA HIS A 55 -20.21 17.68 -23.63
C HIS A 55 -19.18 17.99 -22.55
N LYS A 56 -19.22 19.20 -21.96
CA LYS A 56 -18.30 19.63 -20.91
C LYS A 56 -19.00 20.45 -19.85
N VAL A 57 -18.55 20.25 -18.62
CA VAL A 57 -18.86 21.07 -17.45
C VAL A 57 -17.53 21.56 -16.87
N ARG A 58 -17.50 22.82 -16.42
CA ARG A 58 -16.35 23.44 -15.77
C ARG A 58 -16.75 23.85 -14.37
N ILE A 59 -15.97 23.40 -13.39
CA ILE A 59 -16.19 23.69 -11.98
C ILE A 59 -14.99 24.50 -11.48
N HIS A 60 -15.27 25.67 -10.92
CA HIS A 60 -14.27 26.53 -10.31
C HIS A 60 -14.34 26.33 -8.80
N TYR A 61 -13.30 25.75 -8.19
CA TYR A 61 -13.32 25.35 -6.80
C TYR A 61 -11.98 25.59 -6.09
N ARG A 62 -12.00 25.47 -4.76
CA ARG A 62 -10.81 25.43 -3.91
C ARG A 62 -10.93 24.27 -2.91
N THR A 63 -9.81 23.61 -2.63
CA THR A 63 -9.72 22.60 -1.57
C THR A 63 -9.73 23.25 -0.20
N ALA A 64 -10.26 22.55 0.80
CA ALA A 64 -10.02 22.91 2.19
C ALA A 64 -8.58 22.55 2.60
N PRO A 65 -7.97 23.28 3.56
CA PRO A 65 -6.71 22.86 4.19
C PRO A 65 -6.80 21.48 4.88
N THR A 66 -8.02 21.04 5.19
CA THR A 66 -8.36 19.75 5.81
C THR A 66 -8.67 18.64 4.80
N ALA A 67 -8.53 18.89 3.49
CA ALA A 67 -8.80 17.91 2.45
C ALA A 67 -8.11 16.57 2.75
N SER A 68 -8.91 15.52 2.94
CA SER A 68 -8.44 14.24 3.46
C SER A 68 -7.41 13.55 2.56
N ALA A 69 -7.47 13.78 1.24
CA ALA A 69 -6.45 13.26 0.32
C ALA A 69 -5.12 14.01 0.41
N LEU A 70 -5.11 15.29 0.76
CA LEU A 70 -3.94 16.14 0.58
C LEU A 70 -3.14 16.29 1.88
N GLN A 71 -1.94 15.75 1.89
CA GLN A 71 -1.03 15.85 3.02
C GLN A 71 -0.05 16.99 2.80
N TRP A 72 -0.18 18.04 3.61
CA TRP A 72 0.70 19.21 3.60
C TRP A 72 1.77 19.09 4.69
N LEU A 73 3.02 18.95 4.27
CA LEU A 73 4.17 18.82 5.16
C LEU A 73 4.91 20.15 5.29
N THR A 74 5.11 20.55 6.54
CA THR A 74 5.95 21.68 6.90
C THR A 74 7.44 21.36 6.63
N PRO A 75 8.31 22.37 6.51
CA PRO A 75 9.73 22.12 6.28
C PRO A 75 10.41 21.17 7.27
N VAL A 76 10.04 21.17 8.56
CA VAL A 76 10.65 20.28 9.57
C VAL A 76 10.32 18.79 9.35
N GLN A 77 9.27 18.50 8.59
CA GLN A 77 8.85 17.14 8.23
C GLN A 77 9.56 16.61 6.96
N THR A 78 10.31 17.46 6.24
CA THR A 78 11.09 17.08 5.05
C THR A 78 12.56 16.86 5.38
N MET A 79 13.31 16.17 4.51
CA MET A 79 14.74 15.91 4.73
C MET A 79 15.61 17.17 4.60
N SER A 80 15.18 18.18 3.84
CA SER A 80 15.92 19.43 3.74
C SER A 80 15.75 20.29 4.99
N GLY A 81 14.62 20.19 5.69
CA GLY A 81 14.30 21.06 6.83
C GLY A 81 13.90 22.49 6.39
N LYS A 82 13.87 22.77 5.08
CA LYS A 82 13.85 24.12 4.51
C LYS A 82 12.69 24.40 3.57
N ARG A 83 12.18 23.36 2.89
CA ARG A 83 11.10 23.49 1.91
C ARG A 83 9.93 22.58 2.30
N PRO A 84 8.68 23.02 2.05
CA PRO A 84 7.51 22.17 2.29
C PRO A 84 7.46 21.05 1.26
N PHE A 85 6.59 20.08 1.53
CA PHE A 85 6.24 19.01 0.61
C PHE A 85 4.72 18.80 0.65
N MET A 86 4.11 18.41 -0.46
CA MET A 86 2.72 17.99 -0.50
C MET A 86 2.58 16.73 -1.34
N PHE A 87 1.71 15.82 -0.94
CA PHE A 87 1.27 14.72 -1.79
C PHE A 87 -0.19 14.36 -1.53
N SER A 88 -0.81 13.70 -2.50
CA SER A 88 -2.15 13.13 -2.37
C SER A 88 -2.13 11.65 -1.99
N GLN A 89 -3.17 11.18 -1.32
CA GLN A 89 -3.60 9.79 -1.21
C GLN A 89 -5.11 9.76 -1.50
N SER A 90 -5.52 9.29 -2.67
CA SER A 90 -6.92 9.38 -3.11
C SER A 90 -7.73 8.10 -2.83
N GLU A 91 -7.07 6.97 -2.56
CA GLU A 91 -7.72 5.74 -2.14
C GLU A 91 -8.20 5.82 -0.69
N ALA A 92 -9.42 5.38 -0.36
CA ALA A 92 -10.42 4.72 -1.23
C ALA A 92 -11.38 5.71 -1.93
N ILE A 93 -11.79 6.74 -1.21
CA ILE A 93 -12.83 7.69 -1.65
C ILE A 93 -12.44 9.12 -1.32
N ASP A 94 -11.14 9.42 -1.40
CA ASP A 94 -10.60 10.70 -0.99
C ASP A 94 -10.31 11.64 -2.17
N ALA A 95 -10.38 11.17 -3.42
CA ALA A 95 -10.26 12.04 -4.60
C ALA A 95 -11.27 13.20 -4.55
N ARG A 96 -12.49 12.93 -4.07
CA ARG A 96 -13.56 13.92 -3.86
C ARG A 96 -13.18 15.09 -2.94
N SER A 97 -12.17 14.94 -2.09
CA SER A 97 -11.69 16.00 -1.19
C SER A 97 -10.84 17.05 -1.89
N TRP A 98 -10.41 16.78 -3.13
CA TRP A 98 -9.60 17.71 -3.90
C TRP A 98 -9.96 17.84 -5.38
N VAL A 99 -10.87 17.03 -5.88
CA VAL A 99 -11.47 17.15 -7.21
C VAL A 99 -12.96 16.80 -7.14
N PRO A 100 -13.90 17.64 -7.62
CA PRO A 100 -15.28 17.22 -7.82
C PRO A 100 -15.34 16.14 -8.92
N VAL A 101 -15.71 14.91 -8.57
CA VAL A 101 -15.63 13.75 -9.48
C VAL A 101 -16.66 12.70 -9.08
N GLN A 102 -17.04 11.80 -9.99
CA GLN A 102 -17.73 10.56 -9.62
C GLN A 102 -16.69 9.64 -8.98
N ASP A 103 -16.56 9.70 -7.66
CA ASP A 103 -15.45 9.13 -6.91
C ASP A 103 -15.72 7.66 -6.55
N THR A 104 -15.74 6.84 -7.59
CA THR A 104 -16.01 5.41 -7.56
C THR A 104 -15.06 4.67 -8.50
N PRO A 105 -14.58 3.48 -8.12
CA PRO A 105 -13.72 2.71 -9.02
C PRO A 105 -14.47 2.16 -10.24
N ALA A 106 -15.82 2.20 -10.24
CA ALA A 106 -16.65 1.83 -11.40
C ALA A 106 -16.52 2.79 -12.59
N VAL A 107 -16.15 4.06 -12.34
CA VAL A 107 -16.03 5.10 -13.38
C VAL A 107 -14.56 5.34 -13.65
N ARG A 108 -14.17 5.30 -14.92
CA ARG A 108 -12.81 5.56 -15.37
C ARG A 108 -12.75 6.79 -16.26
N PHE A 109 -11.68 7.58 -16.12
CA PHE A 109 -11.45 8.77 -16.94
C PHE A 109 -9.98 8.90 -17.33
N THR A 110 -9.74 9.57 -18.46
CA THR A 110 -8.43 10.11 -18.81
C THR A 110 -8.32 11.53 -18.25
N TYR A 111 -7.12 12.04 -18.03
CA TYR A 111 -6.97 13.42 -17.55
C TYR A 111 -5.79 14.16 -18.17
N SER A 112 -5.89 15.48 -18.15
CA SER A 112 -4.77 16.39 -18.39
C SER A 112 -4.77 17.47 -17.31
N ALA A 113 -3.60 17.82 -16.82
CA ALA A 113 -3.45 18.79 -15.75
C ALA A 113 -2.41 19.85 -16.10
N ARG A 114 -2.69 21.09 -15.70
CA ARG A 114 -1.71 22.18 -15.65
C ARG A 114 -1.61 22.67 -14.22
N ILE A 115 -0.43 22.52 -13.61
CA ILE A 115 -0.19 22.87 -12.21
C ILE A 115 0.83 24.01 -12.14
N GLU A 116 0.50 25.05 -11.40
CA GLU A 116 1.46 26.08 -11.00
C GLU A 116 1.96 25.77 -9.58
N ALA A 117 3.27 25.87 -9.39
CA ALA A 117 3.93 25.58 -8.12
C ALA A 117 5.01 26.63 -7.83
N PRO A 118 5.37 26.87 -6.56
CA PRO A 118 6.47 27.76 -6.20
C PRO A 118 7.78 27.40 -6.91
N GLN A 119 8.59 28.40 -7.23
CA GLN A 119 9.90 28.19 -7.86
C GLN A 119 10.79 27.27 -7.01
N GLY A 120 11.49 26.35 -7.67
CA GLY A 120 12.38 25.39 -7.01
C GLY A 120 11.67 24.14 -6.49
N LEU A 121 10.34 24.05 -6.61
CA LEU A 121 9.60 22.81 -6.37
C LEU A 121 9.22 22.15 -7.69
N ARG A 122 9.32 20.82 -7.70
CA ARG A 122 8.92 19.96 -8.80
C ARG A 122 7.53 19.41 -8.53
N VAL A 123 6.70 19.36 -9.56
CA VAL A 123 5.42 18.65 -9.54
C VAL A 123 5.57 17.33 -10.28
N VAL A 124 4.98 16.29 -9.73
CA VAL A 124 4.83 14.97 -10.36
C VAL A 124 3.40 14.49 -10.15
N MET A 125 2.86 13.72 -11.10
CA MET A 125 1.50 13.17 -11.04
C MET A 125 1.47 11.72 -11.54
N SER A 126 0.37 11.01 -11.32
CA SER A 126 0.13 9.67 -11.91
C SER A 126 -0.15 9.76 -13.43
N ALA A 127 0.86 10.19 -14.20
CA ALA A 127 0.81 10.58 -15.61
C ALA A 127 2.21 10.56 -16.25
N ASP A 128 2.31 11.03 -17.50
CA ASP A 128 3.59 11.31 -18.17
C ASP A 128 4.44 12.32 -17.38
N ASN A 129 5.44 11.85 -16.63
CA ASN A 129 6.43 12.70 -15.96
C ASN A 129 7.69 12.82 -16.84
N ASN A 130 7.95 14.02 -17.39
CA ASN A 130 9.21 14.29 -18.10
C ASN A 130 10.34 14.60 -17.09
N PRO A 131 11.40 13.76 -16.99
CA PRO A 131 12.51 13.99 -16.05
C PRO A 131 13.23 15.33 -16.25
N LYS A 132 13.22 15.87 -17.47
CA LYS A 132 13.87 17.14 -17.85
C LYS A 132 12.97 18.38 -17.71
N ALA A 133 11.70 18.21 -17.34
CA ALA A 133 10.79 19.34 -17.18
C ALA A 133 11.25 20.27 -16.04
N THR A 134 11.23 21.58 -16.30
CA THR A 134 11.65 22.63 -15.36
C THR A 134 10.47 23.36 -14.70
N GLY A 135 9.24 23.09 -15.15
CA GLY A 135 8.04 23.81 -14.71
C GLY A 135 7.85 25.20 -15.32
N LYS A 136 8.74 25.67 -16.22
CA LYS A 136 8.60 26.97 -16.90
C LYS A 136 7.28 27.00 -17.70
N GLY A 137 6.39 27.93 -17.37
CA GLY A 137 5.05 28.05 -17.98
C GLY A 137 3.95 27.17 -17.34
N GLY A 138 4.26 26.52 -16.22
CA GLY A 138 3.41 25.56 -15.51
C GLY A 138 3.78 24.12 -15.85
N TRP A 139 3.64 23.22 -14.88
CA TRP A 139 3.81 21.79 -15.05
C TRP A 139 2.61 21.23 -15.81
N ARG A 140 2.85 20.37 -16.82
CA ARG A 140 1.81 19.80 -17.67
C ARG A 140 1.90 18.29 -17.66
N PHE A 141 0.75 17.66 -17.52
CA PHE A 141 0.63 16.21 -17.44
C PHE A 141 -0.52 15.73 -18.32
N THR A 142 -0.35 14.54 -18.89
CA THR A 142 -1.39 13.83 -19.63
C THR A 142 -1.37 12.36 -19.20
N MET A 143 -2.54 11.86 -18.83
CA MET A 143 -2.80 10.44 -18.61
C MET A 143 -3.82 9.99 -19.66
N PRO A 144 -3.35 9.37 -20.76
CA PRO A 144 -4.23 8.95 -21.84
C PRO A 144 -4.89 7.59 -21.58
N GLN A 145 -4.48 6.86 -20.55
CA GLN A 145 -5.15 5.64 -20.10
C GLN A 145 -6.30 5.99 -19.14
N ALA A 146 -7.46 5.34 -19.29
CA ALA A 146 -8.60 5.59 -18.43
C ALA A 146 -8.41 4.91 -17.06
N ILE A 147 -8.42 5.71 -15.99
CA ILE A 147 -8.17 5.25 -14.62
C ILE A 147 -9.36 5.58 -13.71
N PRO A 148 -9.64 4.77 -12.67
CA PRO A 148 -10.53 5.15 -11.58
C PRO A 148 -9.99 6.35 -10.79
N SER A 149 -10.89 7.09 -10.13
CA SER A 149 -10.58 8.34 -9.40
C SER A 149 -9.51 8.18 -8.31
N TYR A 150 -9.50 7.04 -7.61
CA TYR A 150 -8.56 6.78 -6.52
C TYR A 150 -7.09 6.72 -6.97
N LEU A 151 -6.83 6.52 -8.27
CA LEU A 151 -5.50 6.52 -8.87
C LEU A 151 -5.04 7.91 -9.33
N LEU A 152 -5.87 8.94 -9.20
CA LEU A 152 -5.45 10.31 -9.43
C LEU A 152 -4.52 10.75 -8.30
N ALA A 153 -3.27 11.08 -8.66
CA ALA A 153 -2.26 11.46 -7.68
C ALA A 153 -1.41 12.64 -8.11
N ILE A 154 -0.94 13.39 -7.12
CA ILE A 154 -0.03 14.52 -7.25
C ILE A 154 0.96 14.54 -6.08
N ALA A 155 2.19 14.95 -6.35
CA ALA A 155 3.13 15.38 -5.32
C ALA A 155 3.92 16.61 -5.76
N ILE A 156 4.26 17.47 -4.80
CA ILE A 156 4.98 18.71 -5.00
C ILE A 156 6.06 18.83 -3.91
N GLY A 157 7.32 18.96 -4.32
CA GLY A 157 8.41 19.08 -3.36
C GLY A 157 9.76 19.38 -4.01
N GLU A 158 10.79 19.45 -3.17
CA GLU A 158 12.19 19.48 -3.62
C GLU A 158 12.56 18.05 -4.06
N LEU A 159 12.43 17.77 -5.36
CA LEU A 159 12.60 16.42 -5.92
C LEU A 159 13.69 16.39 -6.99
N ASP A 160 14.65 15.49 -6.77
CA ASP A 160 15.58 15.03 -7.80
C ASP A 160 15.03 13.77 -8.48
N VAL A 161 15.57 13.45 -9.66
CA VAL A 161 15.21 12.28 -10.44
C VAL A 161 16.44 11.52 -10.92
N ARG A 162 16.38 10.18 -10.91
CA ARG A 162 17.37 9.31 -11.56
C ARG A 162 16.68 8.26 -12.41
N SER A 163 17.19 8.04 -13.62
CA SER A 163 16.78 6.90 -14.45
C SER A 163 17.36 5.62 -13.86
N LEU A 164 16.58 4.55 -13.84
CA LEU A 164 16.99 3.21 -13.41
C LEU A 164 17.08 2.23 -14.57
N GLY A 165 16.38 2.55 -15.66
CA GLY A 165 16.36 1.75 -16.88
C GLY A 165 15.73 2.53 -18.03
N PRO A 166 15.34 1.85 -19.12
CA PRO A 166 14.78 2.48 -20.32
C PRO A 166 13.43 3.18 -20.06
N ARG A 167 12.63 2.63 -19.13
CA ARG A 167 11.28 3.13 -18.82
C ARG A 167 11.01 3.29 -17.32
N THR A 168 12.07 3.25 -16.52
CA THR A 168 12.00 3.30 -15.06
C THR A 168 12.85 4.43 -14.51
N GLY A 169 12.36 5.07 -13.45
CA GLY A 169 13.03 6.17 -12.78
C GLY A 169 12.56 6.28 -11.34
N VAL A 170 13.38 6.96 -10.53
CA VAL A 170 13.04 7.26 -9.14
C VAL A 170 13.13 8.76 -8.90
N TYR A 171 12.12 9.28 -8.23
CA TYR A 171 12.04 10.62 -7.68
C TYR A 171 12.20 10.55 -6.16
N ALA A 172 12.97 11.46 -5.58
CA ALA A 172 13.13 11.56 -4.13
C ALA A 172 13.69 12.93 -3.75
N GLU A 173 13.66 13.26 -2.47
CA GLU A 173 14.44 14.41 -1.98
C GLU A 173 15.94 14.24 -2.30
N PRO A 174 16.69 15.31 -2.63
CA PRO A 174 18.07 15.21 -3.12
C PRO A 174 19.01 14.39 -2.24
N LYS A 175 18.86 14.49 -0.91
CA LYS A 175 19.67 13.72 0.06
C LYS A 175 19.42 12.20 0.00
N ARG A 176 18.29 11.76 -0.58
CA ARG A 176 17.88 10.35 -0.67
C ARG A 176 18.10 9.73 -2.04
N ILE A 177 18.23 10.54 -3.10
CA ILE A 177 18.17 10.06 -4.48
C ILE A 177 19.19 8.97 -4.82
N LYS A 178 20.40 9.03 -4.25
CA LYS A 178 21.43 7.99 -4.45
C LYS A 178 21.04 6.66 -3.81
N ALA A 179 20.55 6.68 -2.57
CA ALA A 179 20.13 5.49 -1.86
C ALA A 179 18.90 4.85 -2.53
N ALA A 180 17.92 5.66 -2.91
CA ALA A 180 16.74 5.20 -3.62
C ALA A 180 17.09 4.55 -4.97
N ALA A 181 18.00 5.16 -5.74
CA ALA A 181 18.43 4.58 -7.02
C ALA A 181 19.21 3.27 -6.86
N TYR A 182 20.00 3.12 -5.80
CA TYR A 182 20.66 1.86 -5.49
C TYR A 182 19.65 0.78 -5.10
N GLU A 183 18.66 1.13 -4.27
CA GLU A 183 17.66 0.20 -3.74
C GLU A 183 16.77 -0.34 -4.86
N PHE A 184 16.38 0.51 -5.83
CA PHE A 184 15.35 0.20 -6.82
C PHE A 184 15.93 -0.29 -8.16
N ALA A 185 17.22 -0.62 -8.22
CA ALA A 185 17.88 -0.93 -9.49
C ALA A 185 17.34 -2.19 -10.19
N ASP A 186 16.64 -3.08 -9.47
CA ASP A 186 16.06 -4.30 -10.04
C ASP A 186 14.64 -4.11 -10.61
N THR A 187 14.05 -2.91 -10.55
CA THR A 187 12.68 -2.66 -11.02
C THR A 187 12.45 -3.06 -12.48
N GLU A 188 13.38 -2.81 -13.40
CA GLU A 188 13.20 -3.22 -14.80
C GLU A 188 13.13 -4.75 -14.95
N LYS A 189 13.91 -5.49 -14.14
CA LYS A 189 13.84 -6.97 -14.13
C LYS A 189 12.48 -7.45 -13.64
N MET A 190 11.91 -6.78 -12.63
CA MET A 190 10.56 -7.07 -12.14
C MET A 190 9.51 -6.85 -13.22
N ILE A 191 9.62 -5.76 -14.00
CA ILE A 191 8.70 -5.50 -15.12
C ILE A 191 8.83 -6.60 -16.18
N SER A 192 10.05 -6.97 -16.57
CA SER A 192 10.25 -8.07 -17.53
C SER A 192 9.67 -9.40 -17.04
N ALA A 193 9.84 -9.73 -15.75
CA ALA A 193 9.27 -10.92 -15.15
C ALA A 193 7.73 -10.89 -15.19
N ALA A 194 7.11 -9.79 -14.76
CA ALA A 194 5.66 -9.61 -14.80
C ALA A 194 5.09 -9.67 -16.22
N GLU A 195 5.75 -9.02 -17.19
CA GLU A 195 5.34 -9.03 -18.60
C GLU A 195 5.35 -10.42 -19.22
N SER A 196 6.35 -11.23 -18.85
CA SER A 196 6.47 -12.60 -19.36
C SER A 196 5.32 -13.52 -18.92
N LEU A 197 4.69 -13.20 -17.78
CA LEU A 197 3.60 -13.99 -17.18
C LEU A 197 2.22 -13.43 -17.54
N TYR A 198 2.05 -12.10 -17.47
CA TYR A 198 0.74 -11.46 -17.42
C TYR A 198 0.46 -10.52 -18.61
N GLY A 199 1.33 -10.54 -19.62
CA GLY A 199 1.19 -9.70 -20.82
C GLY A 199 1.81 -8.30 -20.64
N PRO A 200 1.75 -7.43 -21.66
CA PRO A 200 2.55 -6.21 -21.70
C PRO A 200 2.23 -5.22 -20.57
N TYR A 201 3.24 -4.45 -20.15
CA TYR A 201 3.06 -3.31 -19.27
C TYR A 201 2.43 -2.14 -20.04
N ARG A 202 1.15 -1.85 -19.78
CA ARG A 202 0.30 -0.97 -20.62
C ARG A 202 0.35 0.52 -20.30
N TRP A 203 1.26 0.94 -19.41
CA TRP A 203 1.30 2.33 -18.89
C TRP A 203 2.51 3.13 -19.40
N GLY A 204 3.35 2.55 -20.25
CA GLY A 204 4.53 3.20 -20.83
C GLY A 204 5.72 3.24 -19.86
N ARG A 205 5.73 4.19 -18.93
CA ARG A 205 6.79 4.33 -17.89
C ARG A 205 6.31 3.87 -16.53
N TYR A 206 7.20 3.28 -15.75
CA TYR A 206 7.02 2.95 -14.34
C TYR A 206 8.05 3.73 -13.52
N ASP A 207 7.68 4.94 -13.09
CA ASP A 207 8.51 5.71 -12.16
C ASP A 207 8.03 5.47 -10.72
N MET A 208 8.92 5.73 -9.75
CA MET A 208 8.63 5.64 -8.32
C MET A 208 8.95 6.97 -7.65
N LEU A 209 8.19 7.34 -6.62
CA LEU A 209 8.45 8.49 -5.76
C LEU A 209 8.67 8.01 -4.33
N VAL A 210 9.87 8.22 -3.79
CA VAL A 210 10.13 8.04 -2.37
C VAL A 210 9.61 9.27 -1.62
N LEU A 211 8.57 9.08 -0.83
CA LEU A 211 7.95 10.15 -0.05
C LEU A 211 8.81 10.52 1.18
N PRO A 212 8.54 11.68 1.80
CA PRO A 212 9.25 12.09 3.00
C PRO A 212 9.10 11.09 4.16
N PRO A 213 10.02 11.12 5.15
CA PRO A 213 10.00 10.22 6.31
C PRO A 213 8.69 10.14 7.09
N SER A 214 7.85 11.17 7.00
CA SER A 214 6.55 11.23 7.66
C SER A 214 5.46 10.37 7.01
N PHE A 215 5.67 9.82 5.80
CA PHE A 215 4.64 9.04 5.08
C PHE A 215 4.09 7.88 5.93
N PRO A 216 2.75 7.81 6.14
CA PRO A 216 2.19 6.91 7.15
C PRO A 216 2.02 5.46 6.69
N ILE A 217 1.90 5.19 5.39
CA ILE A 217 1.59 3.86 4.81
C ILE A 217 2.77 3.23 4.04
N GLY A 218 2.57 2.08 3.39
CA GLY A 218 3.60 1.31 2.69
C GLY A 218 3.92 1.87 1.31
N GLY A 219 2.99 1.75 0.38
CA GLY A 219 3.06 2.33 -0.95
C GLY A 219 1.66 2.67 -1.48
N MET A 220 1.60 3.14 -2.72
CA MET A 220 0.37 3.36 -3.47
C MET A 220 0.69 3.23 -4.96
N GLU A 221 -0.10 2.42 -5.66
CA GLU A 221 0.11 1.95 -7.04
C GLU A 221 -0.23 2.99 -8.12
N ASN A 222 -0.17 4.27 -7.77
CA ASN A 222 -0.44 5.41 -8.64
C ASN A 222 0.19 5.20 -10.03
N PRO A 223 -0.62 5.10 -11.10
CA PRO A 223 -0.14 4.60 -12.38
C PRO A 223 0.97 5.51 -12.89
N ARG A 224 2.07 4.88 -13.31
CA ARG A 224 3.30 5.51 -13.80
C ARG A 224 4.15 6.25 -12.77
N LEU A 225 3.68 6.36 -11.52
CA LEU A 225 4.39 7.06 -10.45
C LEU A 225 4.02 6.46 -9.08
N THR A 226 4.45 5.24 -8.81
CA THR A 226 4.20 4.56 -7.54
C THR A 226 4.77 5.38 -6.37
N PHE A 227 3.97 5.63 -5.35
CA PHE A 227 4.46 6.27 -4.12
C PHE A 227 4.99 5.20 -3.16
N LEU A 228 6.16 5.42 -2.58
CA LEU A 228 6.84 4.47 -1.71
C LEU A 228 7.28 5.13 -0.41
N THR A 229 7.14 4.38 0.69
CA THR A 229 7.70 4.75 1.98
C THR A 229 9.22 4.77 1.95
N PRO A 230 9.90 5.74 2.58
CA PRO A 230 11.36 5.72 2.67
C PRO A 230 11.88 4.58 3.57
N THR A 231 11.04 3.94 4.38
CA THR A 231 11.46 2.85 5.28
C THR A 231 11.84 1.57 4.55
N MET A 232 11.48 1.44 3.27
CA MET A 232 11.89 0.30 2.44
C MET A 232 13.34 0.41 1.93
N ILE A 233 13.98 1.58 2.09
CA ILE A 233 15.40 1.77 1.74
C ILE A 233 16.26 1.18 2.85
N ALA A 234 16.61 -0.10 2.70
CA ALA A 234 17.40 -0.85 3.67
C ALA A 234 18.92 -0.77 3.40
N GLY A 235 19.32 -0.46 2.18
CA GLY A 235 20.73 -0.44 1.74
C GLY A 235 21.22 -1.78 1.19
N ASP A 236 20.36 -2.78 1.08
CA ASP A 236 20.69 -4.14 0.65
C ASP A 236 19.63 -4.77 -0.27
N ARG A 237 18.58 -4.01 -0.65
CA ARG A 237 17.45 -4.46 -1.49
C ARG A 237 16.61 -5.57 -0.86
N SER A 238 16.64 -5.69 0.46
CA SER A 238 15.93 -6.77 1.15
C SER A 238 14.42 -6.55 1.32
N LEU A 239 13.93 -5.32 1.06
CA LEU A 239 12.52 -4.92 1.20
C LEU A 239 11.89 -4.50 -0.14
N VAL A 240 12.43 -5.01 -1.26
CA VAL A 240 11.97 -4.68 -2.62
C VAL A 240 10.76 -5.51 -3.07
N ASP A 241 10.28 -6.41 -2.23
CA ASP A 241 8.96 -7.06 -2.38
C ASP A 241 7.83 -6.04 -2.42
N LEU A 242 7.95 -4.93 -1.68
CA LEU A 242 7.04 -3.80 -1.83
C LEU A 242 7.01 -3.28 -3.28
N ILE A 243 8.16 -3.13 -3.95
CA ILE A 243 8.18 -2.68 -5.36
C ILE A 243 7.49 -3.70 -6.26
N ALA A 244 7.70 -5.00 -6.02
CA ALA A 244 7.03 -6.05 -6.78
C ALA A 244 5.50 -6.00 -6.60
N HIS A 245 5.01 -5.70 -5.39
CA HIS A 245 3.59 -5.50 -5.09
C HIS A 245 3.00 -4.30 -5.81
N GLU A 246 3.63 -3.14 -5.68
CA GLU A 246 3.17 -1.94 -6.36
C GLU A 246 3.24 -2.06 -7.90
N LEU A 247 4.21 -2.82 -8.42
CA LEU A 247 4.28 -3.13 -9.84
C LEU A 247 3.16 -4.08 -10.26
N ALA A 248 2.87 -5.11 -9.46
CA ALA A 248 1.82 -6.09 -9.73
C ALA A 248 0.45 -5.42 -9.92
N HIS A 249 0.18 -4.35 -9.19
CA HIS A 249 -1.03 -3.56 -9.34
C HIS A 249 -1.25 -2.99 -10.76
N SER A 250 -0.18 -2.88 -11.55
CA SER A 250 -0.26 -2.47 -12.96
C SER A 250 -1.11 -3.43 -13.82
N TRP A 251 -1.38 -4.65 -13.33
CA TRP A 251 -2.34 -5.61 -13.88
C TRP A 251 -3.60 -5.75 -13.01
N SER A 252 -3.44 -5.94 -11.69
CA SER A 252 -4.54 -6.14 -10.74
C SER A 252 -4.78 -4.90 -9.87
N GLY A 253 -5.85 -4.17 -10.10
CA GLY A 253 -6.15 -2.90 -9.44
C GLY A 253 -6.13 -1.74 -10.41
N ASN A 254 -5.09 -1.59 -11.24
CA ASN A 254 -5.01 -0.50 -12.22
C ASN A 254 -5.67 -0.87 -13.55
N LEU A 255 -5.25 -2.00 -14.13
CA LEU A 255 -5.71 -2.46 -15.44
C LEU A 255 -7.07 -3.16 -15.32
N VAL A 256 -7.22 -4.07 -14.37
CA VAL A 256 -8.49 -4.67 -13.97
C VAL A 256 -8.80 -4.22 -12.56
N THR A 257 -9.79 -3.34 -12.38
CA THR A 257 -10.11 -2.71 -11.09
C THR A 257 -11.37 -3.33 -10.49
N ASN A 258 -11.47 -3.47 -9.17
CA ASN A 258 -12.74 -3.73 -8.49
C ASN A 258 -13.82 -2.69 -8.86
N ALA A 259 -15.04 -3.12 -9.20
CA ALA A 259 -16.14 -2.20 -9.52
C ALA A 259 -16.67 -1.43 -8.29
N SER A 260 -16.44 -1.95 -7.09
CA SER A 260 -16.70 -1.26 -5.83
C SER A 260 -15.78 -1.81 -4.74
N TRP A 261 -15.67 -1.10 -3.61
CA TRP A 261 -14.80 -1.47 -2.50
C TRP A 261 -15.19 -2.78 -1.81
N LYS A 262 -16.45 -3.22 -1.97
CA LYS A 262 -16.87 -4.58 -1.59
C LYS A 262 -16.07 -5.69 -2.29
N HIS A 263 -15.57 -5.43 -3.50
CA HIS A 263 -14.82 -6.38 -4.33
C HIS A 263 -13.29 -6.21 -4.21
N PHE A 264 -12.80 -5.50 -3.19
CA PHE A 264 -11.39 -5.10 -3.06
C PHE A 264 -10.39 -6.26 -3.10
N TRP A 265 -10.79 -7.47 -2.70
CA TRP A 265 -9.95 -8.66 -2.82
C TRP A 265 -9.52 -8.99 -4.26
N LEU A 266 -10.27 -8.55 -5.28
CA LEU A 266 -9.87 -8.70 -6.70
C LEU A 266 -8.65 -7.86 -7.05
N ASN A 267 -8.42 -6.75 -6.35
CA ASN A 267 -7.18 -6.01 -6.45
C ASN A 267 -6.12 -6.75 -5.62
N GLU A 268 -6.29 -6.77 -4.31
CA GLU A 268 -5.21 -7.12 -3.40
C GLU A 268 -4.83 -8.59 -3.38
N GLY A 269 -5.81 -9.49 -3.49
CA GLY A 269 -5.55 -10.92 -3.59
C GLY A 269 -4.78 -11.29 -4.86
N PHE A 270 -5.13 -10.66 -5.98
CA PHE A 270 -4.43 -10.86 -7.25
C PHE A 270 -3.04 -10.22 -7.22
N THR A 271 -2.92 -9.00 -6.72
CA THR A 271 -1.62 -8.33 -6.61
C THR A 271 -0.67 -9.12 -5.72
N THR A 272 -1.14 -9.58 -4.56
CA THR A 272 -0.33 -10.39 -3.64
C THR A 272 0.12 -11.71 -4.29
N TYR A 273 -0.76 -12.38 -5.05
CA TYR A 273 -0.38 -13.55 -5.85
C TYR A 273 0.69 -13.23 -6.91
N VAL A 274 0.48 -12.17 -7.70
CA VAL A 274 1.42 -11.74 -8.76
C VAL A 274 2.77 -11.33 -8.16
N THR A 275 2.77 -10.71 -6.97
CA THR A 275 3.98 -10.37 -6.20
C THR A 275 4.82 -11.60 -5.93
N THR A 276 4.19 -12.66 -5.40
CA THR A 276 4.87 -13.94 -5.14
C THR A 276 5.52 -14.49 -6.41
N ARG A 277 4.85 -14.37 -7.56
CA ARG A 277 5.36 -14.86 -8.85
C ARG A 277 6.51 -14.02 -9.42
N ILE A 278 6.49 -12.70 -9.21
CA ILE A 278 7.64 -11.82 -9.54
C ILE A 278 8.84 -12.15 -8.64
N ILE A 279 8.61 -12.28 -7.33
CA ILE A 279 9.67 -12.63 -6.37
C ILE A 279 10.28 -13.98 -6.68
N GLU A 280 9.46 -14.98 -7.01
CA GLU A 280 9.95 -16.29 -7.44
C GLU A 280 10.83 -16.20 -8.67
N SER A 281 10.43 -15.43 -9.68
CA SER A 281 11.19 -15.28 -10.93
C SER A 281 12.57 -14.64 -10.69
N LEU A 282 12.67 -13.67 -9.78
CA LEU A 282 13.92 -12.95 -9.53
C LEU A 282 14.82 -13.61 -8.48
N TYR A 283 14.22 -14.12 -7.41
CA TYR A 283 14.94 -14.54 -6.21
C TYR A 283 14.81 -16.05 -5.92
N GLY A 284 14.05 -16.76 -6.74
CA GLY A 284 13.90 -18.21 -6.70
C GLY A 284 12.73 -18.70 -5.84
N PRO A 285 12.32 -19.97 -6.04
CA PRO A 285 11.13 -20.54 -5.42
C PRO A 285 11.21 -20.62 -3.90
N GLU A 286 12.40 -20.82 -3.33
CA GLU A 286 12.54 -20.88 -1.87
C GLU A 286 12.28 -19.51 -1.21
N VAL A 287 12.72 -18.40 -1.82
CA VAL A 287 12.44 -17.05 -1.29
C VAL A 287 10.94 -16.75 -1.36
N ALA A 288 10.29 -17.10 -2.48
CA ALA A 288 8.85 -16.98 -2.62
C ALA A 288 8.10 -17.84 -1.59
N ALA A 289 8.55 -19.09 -1.36
CA ALA A 289 7.95 -19.97 -0.36
C ALA A 289 8.09 -19.45 1.07
N MET A 290 9.24 -18.84 1.43
CA MET A 290 9.41 -18.19 2.73
C MET A 290 8.41 -17.05 2.94
N ASN A 291 8.29 -16.15 1.96
CA ASN A 291 7.36 -15.02 2.04
C ASN A 291 5.91 -15.50 2.13
N LEU A 292 5.52 -16.47 1.29
CA LEU A 292 4.18 -17.04 1.30
C LEU A 292 3.87 -17.77 2.61
N GLN A 293 4.82 -18.52 3.19
CA GLN A 293 4.61 -19.16 4.49
C GLN A 293 4.40 -18.11 5.59
N VAL A 294 5.26 -17.08 5.67
CA VAL A 294 5.13 -16.03 6.70
C VAL A 294 3.79 -15.30 6.56
N GLU A 295 3.39 -14.97 5.33
CA GLU A 295 2.09 -14.36 5.05
C GLU A 295 0.91 -15.24 5.51
N GLN A 296 0.94 -16.54 5.20
CA GLN A 296 -0.10 -17.48 5.63
C GLN A 296 -0.18 -17.58 7.16
N GLU A 297 0.96 -17.62 7.86
CA GLU A 297 1.02 -17.66 9.32
C GLU A 297 0.48 -16.36 9.95
N GLU A 298 0.84 -15.20 9.41
CA GLU A 298 0.34 -13.89 9.84
C GLU A 298 -1.18 -13.78 9.60
N ALA A 299 -1.67 -14.25 8.44
CA ALA A 299 -3.08 -14.29 8.11
C ALA A 299 -3.87 -15.15 9.12
N ILE A 300 -3.41 -16.38 9.40
CA ILE A 300 -4.03 -17.26 10.39
C ILE A 300 -4.06 -16.62 11.78
N THR A 301 -2.96 -16.00 12.20
CA THR A 301 -2.86 -15.33 13.49
C THR A 301 -3.85 -14.18 13.61
N SER A 302 -4.02 -13.39 12.53
CA SER A 302 -4.92 -12.23 12.50
C SER A 302 -6.40 -12.59 12.66
N LEU A 303 -6.82 -13.80 12.26
CA LEU A 303 -8.21 -14.25 12.36
C LEU A 303 -8.76 -14.20 13.79
N ALA A 304 -7.91 -14.37 14.81
CA ALA A 304 -8.31 -14.29 16.21
C ALA A 304 -8.82 -12.90 16.63
N THR A 305 -8.42 -11.85 15.90
CA THR A 305 -8.78 -10.45 16.21
C THR A 305 -9.78 -9.85 15.22
N ILE A 306 -10.04 -10.52 14.09
CA ILE A 306 -10.98 -10.06 13.07
C ILE A 306 -12.35 -10.68 13.32
N ALA A 307 -13.40 -9.86 13.35
CA ALA A 307 -14.77 -10.37 13.50
C ALA A 307 -15.13 -11.33 12.36
N ALA A 308 -15.74 -12.48 12.66
CA ALA A 308 -15.99 -13.55 11.68
C ALA A 308 -16.64 -13.06 10.36
N PRO A 309 -17.67 -12.20 10.35
CA PRO A 309 -18.25 -11.70 9.09
C PRO A 309 -17.27 -10.95 8.18
N LYS A 310 -16.22 -10.35 8.75
CA LYS A 310 -15.18 -9.61 8.01
C LYS A 310 -14.02 -10.50 7.55
N GLN A 311 -14.01 -11.78 7.91
CA GLN A 311 -12.98 -12.74 7.47
C GLN A 311 -13.28 -13.33 6.08
N ALA A 312 -14.48 -13.13 5.52
CA ALA A 312 -14.82 -13.53 4.15
C ALA A 312 -14.12 -12.63 3.11
N LEU A 313 -13.96 -13.09 1.87
CA LEU A 313 -13.47 -12.23 0.78
C LEU A 313 -14.55 -11.31 0.23
N LEU A 314 -15.82 -11.73 0.34
CA LEU A 314 -16.97 -10.99 -0.15
C LEU A 314 -18.15 -11.11 0.80
N THR A 315 -18.80 -9.99 1.11
CA THR A 315 -20.09 -9.98 1.82
C THR A 315 -21.26 -10.29 0.88
N ARG A 316 -22.31 -10.93 1.39
CA ARG A 316 -23.59 -11.05 0.65
C ARG A 316 -24.51 -9.85 0.82
N GLY A 317 -24.21 -8.96 1.77
CA GLY A 317 -25.00 -7.76 2.01
C GLY A 317 -25.01 -6.82 0.81
N GLU A 318 -25.99 -5.92 0.80
CA GLU A 318 -26.08 -4.84 -0.18
C GLU A 318 -24.84 -3.93 -0.12
N ASP A 319 -24.50 -3.33 -1.25
CA ASP A 319 -23.34 -2.45 -1.38
C ASP A 319 -23.69 -1.00 -1.00
N THR A 320 -24.03 -0.79 0.28
CA THR A 320 -24.54 0.51 0.77
C THR A 320 -23.68 1.15 1.87
N SER A 321 -22.87 0.34 2.57
CA SER A 321 -21.99 0.75 3.67
C SER A 321 -20.70 -0.07 3.72
N SER A 322 -19.58 0.59 4.01
CA SER A 322 -18.27 -0.05 4.19
C SER A 322 -18.17 -0.90 5.45
N GLU A 323 -19.10 -0.74 6.41
CA GLU A 323 -19.09 -1.50 7.66
C GLU A 323 -19.15 -3.02 7.44
N GLY A 324 -19.87 -3.44 6.40
CA GLY A 324 -20.04 -4.85 6.03
C GLY A 324 -18.94 -5.41 5.13
N TYR A 325 -17.97 -4.61 4.71
CA TYR A 325 -16.88 -5.09 3.86
C TYR A 325 -15.90 -5.97 4.63
N ALA A 326 -15.13 -6.75 3.86
CA ALA A 326 -14.07 -7.58 4.39
C ALA A 326 -13.01 -6.74 5.09
N ASP A 327 -12.31 -7.34 6.06
CA ASP A 327 -11.19 -6.69 6.72
C ASP A 327 -10.06 -6.45 5.71
N GLU A 328 -9.58 -5.21 5.63
CA GLU A 328 -8.56 -4.80 4.65
C GLU A 328 -7.24 -5.57 4.82
N GLY A 329 -6.93 -6.12 6.00
CA GLY A 329 -5.73 -6.91 6.21
C GLY A 329 -5.84 -8.34 5.67
N ILE A 330 -7.00 -9.00 5.81
CA ILE A 330 -7.16 -10.41 5.44
C ILE A 330 -7.43 -10.63 3.95
N VAL A 331 -7.97 -9.64 3.23
CA VAL A 331 -8.29 -9.78 1.80
C VAL A 331 -7.06 -10.05 0.94
N TYR A 332 -5.90 -9.50 1.30
CA TYR A 332 -4.61 -9.71 0.63
C TYR A 332 -4.21 -11.20 0.67
N PRO A 333 -3.90 -11.77 1.86
CA PRO A 333 -3.41 -13.14 1.93
C PRO A 333 -4.49 -14.16 1.58
N LYS A 334 -5.76 -13.95 1.98
CA LYS A 334 -6.82 -14.93 1.69
C LYS A 334 -7.14 -14.97 0.20
N GLY A 335 -7.14 -13.83 -0.49
CA GLY A 335 -7.35 -13.76 -1.93
C GLY A 335 -6.20 -14.41 -2.71
N ALA A 336 -4.95 -14.13 -2.32
CA ALA A 336 -3.78 -14.79 -2.91
C ALA A 336 -3.78 -16.31 -2.65
N TRP A 337 -4.20 -16.74 -1.46
CA TRP A 337 -4.25 -18.16 -1.11
C TRP A 337 -5.30 -18.93 -1.93
N LEU A 338 -6.45 -18.31 -2.26
CA LEU A 338 -7.39 -18.85 -3.24
C LEU A 338 -6.69 -19.05 -4.60
N LEU A 339 -5.97 -18.05 -5.11
CA LEU A 339 -5.28 -18.15 -6.40
C LEU A 339 -4.16 -19.19 -6.40
N HIS A 340 -3.36 -19.28 -5.34
CA HIS A 340 -2.35 -20.33 -5.19
C HIS A 340 -2.97 -21.73 -5.07
N THR A 341 -4.17 -21.84 -4.49
CA THR A 341 -4.91 -23.12 -4.45
C THR A 341 -5.35 -23.54 -5.84
N LEU A 342 -5.88 -22.61 -6.64
CA LEU A 342 -6.23 -22.84 -8.05
C LEU A 342 -4.98 -23.20 -8.87
N GLU A 343 -3.90 -22.44 -8.73
CA GLU A 343 -2.61 -22.68 -9.40
C GLU A 343 -2.06 -24.07 -9.09
N LYS A 344 -1.99 -24.45 -7.81
CA LYS A 344 -1.42 -25.74 -7.39
C LYS A 344 -2.20 -26.93 -7.95
N ARG A 345 -3.52 -26.81 -8.09
CA ARG A 345 -4.39 -27.89 -8.57
C ARG A 345 -4.51 -27.95 -10.08
N ALA A 346 -4.53 -26.80 -10.75
CA ALA A 346 -4.56 -26.73 -12.22
C ALA A 346 -3.17 -26.97 -12.85
N GLY A 347 -2.10 -26.63 -12.13
CA GLY A 347 -0.76 -26.53 -12.66
C GLY A 347 -0.54 -25.23 -13.46
N ARG A 348 0.67 -24.68 -13.42
CA ARG A 348 1.01 -23.39 -14.07
C ARG A 348 0.78 -23.36 -15.57
N ALA A 349 1.01 -24.49 -16.25
CA ALA A 349 0.79 -24.59 -17.70
C ALA A 349 -0.67 -24.31 -18.10
N VAL A 350 -1.62 -24.53 -17.18
CA VAL A 350 -3.05 -24.21 -17.37
C VAL A 350 -3.39 -22.87 -16.71
N PHE A 351 -2.91 -22.62 -15.50
CA PHE A 351 -3.29 -21.44 -14.73
C PHE A 351 -2.70 -20.13 -15.25
N ASP A 352 -1.45 -20.12 -15.74
CA ASP A 352 -0.80 -18.89 -16.20
C ASP A 352 -1.48 -18.32 -17.46
N PRO A 353 -1.81 -19.12 -18.50
CA PRO A 353 -2.60 -18.63 -19.64
C PRO A 353 -4.00 -18.17 -19.24
N PHE A 354 -4.66 -18.84 -18.29
CA PHE A 354 -5.96 -18.43 -17.75
C PHE A 354 -5.87 -17.05 -17.11
N LEU A 355 -4.90 -16.82 -16.23
CA LEU A 355 -4.76 -15.56 -15.50
C LEU A 355 -4.31 -14.42 -16.42
N ARG A 356 -3.42 -14.70 -17.38
CA ARG A 356 -3.10 -13.72 -18.44
C ARG A 356 -4.33 -13.35 -19.25
N GLY A 357 -5.15 -14.34 -19.63
CA GLY A 357 -6.41 -14.11 -20.35
C GLY A 357 -7.40 -13.24 -19.57
N TRP A 358 -7.45 -13.39 -18.24
CA TRP A 358 -8.27 -12.53 -17.37
C TRP A 358 -7.86 -11.06 -17.50
N PHE A 359 -6.56 -10.77 -17.39
CA PHE A 359 -6.04 -9.40 -17.52
C PHE A 359 -6.20 -8.84 -18.93
N ASP A 360 -6.00 -9.65 -19.97
CA ASP A 360 -6.13 -9.22 -21.36
C ASP A 360 -7.60 -8.91 -21.71
N GLN A 361 -8.56 -9.75 -21.27
CA GLN A 361 -9.98 -9.58 -21.59
C GLN A 361 -10.65 -8.42 -20.82
N HIS A 362 -10.18 -8.11 -19.62
CA HIS A 362 -10.76 -7.07 -18.76
C HIS A 362 -9.90 -5.80 -18.70
N ALA A 363 -8.97 -5.64 -19.65
CA ALA A 363 -8.08 -4.49 -19.71
C ALA A 363 -8.84 -3.16 -19.70
N PHE A 364 -8.50 -2.30 -18.74
CA PHE A 364 -9.11 -1.00 -18.46
C PHE A 364 -10.61 -1.07 -18.11
N GLN A 365 -11.04 -2.16 -17.47
CA GLN A 365 -12.42 -2.35 -17.00
C GLN A 365 -12.51 -2.42 -15.49
N SER A 366 -13.68 -2.11 -14.96
CA SER A 366 -14.00 -2.29 -13.56
C SER A 366 -14.93 -3.51 -13.40
N VAL A 367 -14.57 -4.45 -12.55
CA VAL A 367 -15.15 -5.81 -12.49
C VAL A 367 -15.64 -6.18 -11.10
N THR A 368 -16.68 -7.01 -11.06
CA THR A 368 -17.25 -7.58 -9.84
C THR A 368 -16.71 -8.99 -9.59
N THR A 369 -16.83 -9.47 -8.35
CA THR A 369 -16.54 -10.89 -8.02
C THR A 369 -17.35 -11.84 -8.90
N GLY A 370 -18.61 -11.50 -9.21
CA GLY A 370 -19.46 -12.32 -10.08
C GLY A 370 -18.87 -12.50 -11.48
N GLN A 371 -18.37 -11.42 -12.08
CA GLN A 371 -17.71 -11.48 -13.39
C GLN A 371 -16.42 -12.32 -13.35
N PHE A 372 -15.63 -12.22 -12.27
CA PHE A 372 -14.48 -13.11 -12.10
C PHE A 372 -14.89 -14.57 -11.98
N VAL A 373 -15.92 -14.87 -11.17
CA VAL A 373 -16.42 -16.24 -10.98
C VAL A 373 -16.96 -16.81 -12.31
N ASP A 374 -17.68 -16.03 -13.10
CA ASP A 374 -18.17 -16.46 -14.42
C ASP A 374 -17.00 -16.74 -15.38
N TYR A 375 -15.96 -15.90 -15.36
CA TYR A 375 -14.75 -16.12 -16.12
C TYR A 375 -14.00 -17.38 -15.67
N LEU A 376 -13.86 -17.59 -14.35
CA LEU A 376 -13.24 -18.76 -13.73
C LEU A 376 -13.96 -20.05 -14.13
N ARG A 377 -15.30 -20.06 -14.03
CA ARG A 377 -16.14 -21.19 -14.44
C ARG A 377 -15.95 -21.52 -15.91
N LYS A 378 -16.05 -20.50 -16.78
CA LYS A 378 -15.97 -20.69 -18.22
C LYS A 378 -14.59 -21.15 -18.70
N ASN A 379 -13.52 -20.53 -18.19
CA ASN A 379 -12.18 -20.65 -18.78
C ASN A 379 -11.24 -21.59 -18.02
N LEU A 380 -11.61 -22.03 -16.81
CA LEU A 380 -10.82 -22.99 -16.03
C LEU A 380 -11.66 -24.20 -15.61
N LEU A 381 -12.76 -23.99 -14.87
CA LEU A 381 -13.49 -25.09 -14.23
C LEU A 381 -14.30 -25.94 -15.21
N ALA A 382 -14.79 -25.37 -16.32
CA ALA A 382 -15.50 -26.11 -17.35
C ALA A 382 -14.63 -27.17 -18.04
N THR A 383 -13.34 -26.90 -18.21
CA THR A 383 -12.38 -27.83 -18.83
C THR A 383 -11.62 -28.66 -17.80
N HIS A 384 -11.50 -28.16 -16.57
CA HIS A 384 -10.78 -28.82 -15.47
C HIS A 384 -11.64 -28.84 -14.18
N PRO A 385 -12.77 -29.57 -14.17
CA PRO A 385 -13.73 -29.54 -13.06
C PRO A 385 -13.15 -30.06 -11.73
N GLY A 386 -12.08 -30.85 -11.77
CA GLY A 386 -11.38 -31.34 -10.58
C GLY A 386 -10.54 -30.28 -9.85
N VAL A 387 -10.35 -29.08 -10.42
CA VAL A 387 -9.55 -28.02 -9.79
C VAL A 387 -10.23 -27.48 -8.53
N MET A 388 -11.53 -27.20 -8.59
CA MET A 388 -12.29 -26.67 -7.45
C MET A 388 -13.78 -26.91 -7.68
N SER A 389 -14.47 -27.41 -6.64
CA SER A 389 -15.93 -27.54 -6.67
C SER A 389 -16.62 -26.20 -6.39
N GLU A 390 -17.87 -26.04 -6.82
CA GLU A 390 -18.68 -24.86 -6.51
C GLU A 390 -18.82 -24.63 -5.00
N ALA A 391 -19.03 -25.69 -4.22
CA ALA A 391 -19.14 -25.58 -2.76
C ALA A 391 -17.86 -25.05 -2.11
N GLU A 392 -16.69 -25.45 -2.63
CA GLU A 392 -15.40 -24.95 -2.13
C GLU A 392 -15.15 -23.50 -2.57
N LEU A 393 -15.50 -23.12 -3.80
CA LEU A 393 -15.41 -21.74 -4.26
C LEU A 393 -16.30 -20.81 -3.42
N GLU A 394 -17.53 -21.23 -3.15
CA GLU A 394 -18.45 -20.54 -2.24
C GLU A 394 -17.86 -20.40 -0.82
N GLN A 395 -17.19 -21.45 -0.31
CA GLN A 395 -16.51 -21.39 0.98
C GLN A 395 -15.38 -20.36 0.98
N TRP A 396 -14.53 -20.33 -0.05
CA TRP A 396 -13.46 -19.33 -0.16
C TRP A 396 -13.98 -17.90 -0.15
N LEU A 397 -15.05 -17.65 -0.93
CA LEU A 397 -15.56 -16.30 -1.12
C LEU A 397 -16.33 -15.78 0.10
N TYR A 398 -17.20 -16.60 0.69
CA TYR A 398 -18.22 -16.12 1.62
C TYR A 398 -18.08 -16.64 3.05
N ALA A 399 -17.31 -17.71 3.29
CA ALA A 399 -17.14 -18.23 4.65
C ALA A 399 -16.04 -17.49 5.43
N PRO A 400 -16.17 -17.37 6.76
CA PRO A 400 -15.09 -16.92 7.62
C PRO A 400 -13.91 -17.89 7.65
N GLY A 401 -12.74 -17.41 8.09
CA GLY A 401 -11.51 -18.19 8.20
C GLY A 401 -10.89 -18.59 6.86
N ILE A 402 -9.95 -19.54 6.90
CA ILE A 402 -9.33 -20.16 5.72
C ILE A 402 -9.90 -21.58 5.57
N PRO A 403 -10.32 -22.00 4.36
CA PRO A 403 -10.80 -23.37 4.14
C PRO A 403 -9.78 -24.42 4.58
N ALA A 404 -10.24 -25.51 5.22
CA ALA A 404 -9.36 -26.58 5.68
C ALA A 404 -8.63 -27.30 4.52
N SER A 405 -9.19 -27.24 3.31
CA SER A 405 -8.60 -27.76 2.07
C SER A 405 -7.47 -26.88 1.51
N ALA A 406 -7.24 -25.69 2.09
CA ALA A 406 -6.23 -24.76 1.62
C ALA A 406 -4.81 -25.31 1.88
N PRO A 407 -4.00 -25.52 0.83
CA PRO A 407 -2.65 -26.03 0.99
C PRO A 407 -1.77 -25.00 1.70
N ARG A 408 -1.16 -25.38 2.81
CA ARG A 408 -0.12 -24.56 3.46
C ARG A 408 1.22 -24.73 2.76
N THR A 409 1.96 -23.64 2.68
CA THR A 409 3.33 -23.60 2.20
C THR A 409 4.28 -23.84 3.36
N ALA A 410 5.34 -24.61 3.10
CA ALA A 410 6.42 -24.86 4.05
C ALA A 410 7.77 -24.62 3.36
N SER A 411 8.60 -23.80 3.98
CA SER A 411 9.97 -23.52 3.59
C SER A 411 10.92 -24.34 4.46
N ALA A 412 11.87 -25.03 3.81
CA ALA A 412 12.93 -25.74 4.52
C ALA A 412 13.83 -24.76 5.29
N ARG A 413 14.08 -23.57 4.74
CA ARG A 413 14.87 -22.52 5.39
C ARG A 413 14.21 -22.00 6.66
N LEU A 414 12.90 -21.72 6.63
CA LEU A 414 12.20 -21.30 7.85
C LEU A 414 12.13 -22.42 8.90
N GLY A 415 11.99 -23.68 8.49
CA GLY A 415 12.11 -24.81 9.42
C GLY A 415 13.48 -24.89 10.11
N ALA A 416 14.56 -24.58 9.40
CA ALA A 416 15.90 -24.48 9.99
C ALA A 416 16.03 -23.29 10.95
N VAL A 417 15.46 -22.14 10.60
CA VAL A 417 15.38 -20.95 11.49
C VAL A 417 14.59 -21.29 12.77
N ASP A 418 13.47 -21.98 12.66
CA ASP A 418 12.66 -22.40 13.80
C ASP A 418 13.44 -23.34 14.73
N THR A 419 14.16 -24.30 14.16
CA THR A 419 15.02 -25.22 14.93
C THR A 419 16.12 -24.47 15.67
N ALA A 420 16.84 -23.57 14.98
CA ALA A 420 17.90 -22.77 15.57
C ALA A 420 17.37 -21.83 16.66
N ARG A 421 16.23 -21.16 16.42
CA ARG A 421 15.56 -20.29 17.39
C ARG A 421 15.16 -21.06 18.64
N ALA A 422 14.60 -22.26 18.51
CA ALA A 422 14.18 -23.06 19.65
C ALA A 422 15.37 -23.44 20.54
N ALA A 423 16.49 -23.89 19.94
CA ALA A 423 17.72 -24.19 20.68
C ALA A 423 18.31 -22.93 21.35
N TRP A 424 18.29 -21.79 20.64
CA TRP A 424 18.77 -20.51 21.17
C TRP A 424 17.94 -19.99 22.35
N LEU A 425 16.61 -20.09 22.27
CA LEU A 425 15.71 -19.70 23.36
C LEU A 425 15.93 -20.53 24.64
N LYS A 426 16.31 -21.81 24.49
CA LYS A 426 16.66 -22.70 25.61
C LYS A 426 18.08 -22.49 26.17
N GLY A 427 18.91 -21.66 25.50
CA GLY A 427 20.31 -21.48 25.84
C GLY A 427 21.24 -22.62 25.40
N GLU A 428 20.73 -23.56 24.58
CA GLU A 428 21.50 -24.68 24.03
C GLU A 428 22.40 -24.24 22.87
N LEU A 429 22.03 -23.13 22.20
CA LEU A 429 22.78 -22.53 21.10
C LEU A 429 23.12 -21.07 21.41
N PRO A 430 24.41 -20.74 21.65
CA PRO A 430 24.86 -19.36 21.83
C PRO A 430 24.63 -18.50 20.59
N SER A 431 24.43 -17.19 20.77
CA SER A 431 24.16 -16.25 19.66
C SER A 431 25.29 -16.26 18.63
N ALA A 432 26.55 -16.30 19.07
CA ALA A 432 27.72 -16.35 18.19
C ALA A 432 27.82 -17.61 17.31
N LYS A 433 27.04 -18.66 17.61
CA LYS A 433 26.98 -19.91 16.85
C LYS A 433 25.76 -20.02 15.93
N LEU A 434 24.87 -19.02 15.90
CA LEU A 434 23.80 -18.97 14.91
C LEU A 434 24.41 -18.75 13.51
N ASP A 435 24.20 -19.71 12.60
CA ASP A 435 24.67 -19.57 11.22
C ASP A 435 23.71 -18.69 10.41
N THR A 436 23.89 -17.37 10.54
CA THR A 436 23.03 -16.37 9.91
C THR A 436 23.63 -15.75 8.65
N LYS A 437 24.82 -16.21 8.22
CA LYS A 437 25.55 -15.62 7.08
C LYS A 437 24.74 -15.63 5.79
N ALA A 438 23.93 -16.67 5.59
CA ALA A 438 23.08 -16.82 4.42
C ALA A 438 21.64 -16.29 4.62
N TRP A 439 21.29 -15.85 5.83
CA TRP A 439 19.95 -15.40 6.14
C TRP A 439 19.59 -14.14 5.35
N LYS A 440 18.41 -14.19 4.74
CA LYS A 440 17.73 -13.06 4.14
C LYS A 440 16.95 -12.31 5.22
N ALA A 441 16.48 -11.11 4.88
CA ALA A 441 15.69 -10.32 5.81
C ALA A 441 14.45 -11.08 6.31
N ILE A 442 13.79 -11.89 5.48
CA ILE A 442 12.61 -12.67 5.91
C ILE A 442 12.93 -13.70 7.00
N GLU A 443 14.10 -14.35 6.95
CA GLU A 443 14.55 -15.28 7.99
C GLU A 443 14.83 -14.54 9.30
N TRP A 444 15.49 -13.38 9.22
CA TRP A 444 15.67 -12.49 10.38
C TRP A 444 14.34 -11.99 10.95
N MET A 445 13.40 -11.60 10.09
CA MET A 445 12.06 -11.15 10.49
C MET A 445 11.30 -12.26 11.19
N LYS A 446 11.33 -13.50 10.65
CA LYS A 446 10.75 -14.69 11.28
C LYS A 446 11.38 -14.98 12.64
N PHE A 447 12.72 -14.98 12.72
CA PHE A 447 13.43 -15.18 13.98
C PHE A 447 13.01 -14.14 15.03
N LEU A 448 13.05 -12.86 14.68
CA LEU A 448 12.77 -11.75 15.61
C LEU A 448 11.31 -11.66 16.02
N ASN A 449 10.37 -11.96 15.12
CA ASN A 449 8.94 -12.03 15.46
C ASN A 449 8.69 -13.09 16.54
N ASP A 450 9.30 -14.26 16.39
CA ASP A 450 8.96 -15.42 17.21
C ASP A 450 9.70 -15.45 18.56
N ILE A 451 10.73 -14.63 18.77
CA ILE A 451 11.39 -14.43 20.07
C ILE A 451 10.76 -13.30 20.89
N ASP A 452 9.92 -12.47 20.29
CA ASP A 452 9.26 -11.37 21.00
C ASP A 452 8.46 -11.94 22.18
N THR A 453 8.55 -11.25 23.33
CA THR A 453 8.03 -11.66 24.65
C THR A 453 8.54 -13.01 25.19
N LYS A 454 9.48 -13.68 24.52
CA LYS A 454 10.08 -14.96 24.95
C LYS A 454 11.56 -14.86 25.31
N ALA A 455 12.32 -14.00 24.63
CA ALA A 455 13.74 -13.80 24.91
C ALA A 455 13.97 -12.95 26.17
N SER A 456 15.04 -13.25 26.90
CA SER A 456 15.52 -12.42 28.01
C SER A 456 16.35 -11.23 27.54
N ALA A 457 16.52 -10.22 28.41
CA ALA A 457 17.39 -9.07 28.12
C ALA A 457 18.85 -9.50 27.83
N ALA A 458 19.36 -10.50 28.53
CA ALA A 458 20.72 -11.01 28.35
C ALA A 458 20.89 -11.67 26.98
N GLN A 459 19.92 -12.48 26.55
CA GLN A 459 19.91 -13.09 25.21
C GLN A 459 19.88 -12.02 24.11
N LEU A 460 19.04 -10.98 24.24
CA LEU A 460 18.98 -9.91 23.25
C LEU A 460 20.25 -9.05 23.21
N GLN A 461 20.88 -8.84 24.37
CA GLN A 461 22.19 -8.18 24.43
C GLN A 461 23.26 -9.01 23.70
N GLU A 462 23.33 -10.32 23.94
CA GLU A 462 24.28 -11.21 23.26
C GLU A 462 24.03 -11.23 21.74
N LEU A 463 22.76 -11.26 21.33
CA LEU A 463 22.35 -11.23 19.92
C LEU A 463 22.77 -9.92 19.24
N ASP A 464 22.59 -8.78 19.93
CA ASP A 464 23.02 -7.47 19.44
C ASP A 464 24.54 -7.36 19.31
N GLN A 465 25.29 -7.92 20.26
CA GLN A 465 26.75 -7.96 20.22
C GLN A 465 27.25 -8.82 19.05
N ALA A 466 26.59 -9.94 18.78
CA ALA A 466 26.97 -10.86 17.71
C ALA A 466 26.64 -10.30 16.31
N PHE A 467 25.50 -9.63 16.15
CA PHE A 467 24.95 -9.29 14.83
C PHE A 467 24.67 -7.81 14.58
N GLY A 468 24.83 -6.95 15.59
CA GLY A 468 24.63 -5.50 15.46
C GLY A 468 23.20 -5.09 15.11
N LEU A 469 22.19 -5.85 15.54
CA LEU A 469 20.79 -5.67 15.16
C LEU A 469 20.23 -4.30 15.56
N GLY A 470 20.71 -3.74 16.68
CA GLY A 470 20.37 -2.39 17.11
C GLY A 470 20.83 -1.30 16.14
N LYS A 471 21.75 -1.59 15.21
CA LYS A 471 22.22 -0.64 14.20
C LYS A 471 21.81 -1.03 12.78
N SER A 472 20.87 -1.95 12.64
CA SER A 472 20.41 -2.42 11.33
C SER A 472 19.86 -1.27 10.48
N GLY A 473 20.28 -1.20 9.22
CA GLY A 473 19.71 -0.29 8.22
C GLY A 473 18.34 -0.73 7.70
N ASN A 474 17.99 -2.00 7.91
CA ASN A 474 16.69 -2.55 7.55
C ASN A 474 15.65 -2.20 8.64
N SER A 475 14.66 -1.38 8.27
CA SER A 475 13.64 -0.89 9.20
C SER A 475 12.78 -2.01 9.81
N GLU A 476 12.50 -3.08 9.06
CA GLU A 476 11.67 -4.20 9.51
C GLU A 476 12.42 -5.08 10.54
N ILE A 477 13.73 -5.28 10.35
CA ILE A 477 14.62 -5.96 11.32
C ILE A 477 14.77 -5.08 12.57
N ALA A 478 15.13 -3.81 12.40
CA ALA A 478 15.32 -2.88 13.51
C ALA A 478 14.07 -2.78 14.37
N PHE A 479 12.89 -2.60 13.75
CA PHE A 479 11.61 -2.57 14.45
C PHE A 479 11.36 -3.80 15.32
N ARG A 480 11.48 -5.01 14.76
CA ARG A 480 11.22 -6.26 15.50
C ARG A 480 12.22 -6.44 16.64
N PHE A 481 13.49 -6.14 16.39
CA PHE A 481 14.53 -6.20 17.40
C PHE A 481 14.28 -5.20 18.55
N TYR A 482 13.92 -3.95 18.24
CA TYR A 482 13.57 -2.96 19.27
C TYR A 482 12.34 -3.39 20.06
N ARG A 483 11.28 -3.89 19.41
CA ARG A 483 10.07 -4.33 20.10
C ARG A 483 10.36 -5.46 21.08
N ALA A 484 11.09 -6.48 20.64
CA ALA A 484 11.54 -7.57 21.51
C ALA A 484 12.43 -7.07 22.67
N SER A 485 13.36 -6.14 22.38
CA SER A 485 14.25 -5.55 23.39
C SER A 485 13.53 -4.75 24.45
N ILE A 486 12.53 -3.95 24.06
CA ILE A 486 11.69 -3.19 25.00
C ILE A 486 10.92 -4.17 25.89
N ASN A 487 10.26 -5.16 25.29
CA ASN A 487 9.45 -6.14 26.02
C ASN A 487 10.29 -6.99 27.00
N ALA A 488 11.55 -7.27 26.67
CA ALA A 488 12.48 -7.99 27.52
C ALA A 488 13.24 -7.12 28.55
N GLY A 489 13.15 -5.79 28.45
CA GLY A 489 13.88 -4.85 29.31
C GLY A 489 15.35 -4.58 28.93
N TYR A 490 15.79 -4.96 27.72
CA TYR A 490 17.13 -4.65 27.21
C TYR A 490 17.20 -3.19 26.74
N ARG A 491 17.89 -2.34 27.51
CA ARG A 491 17.95 -0.87 27.28
C ARG A 491 19.22 -0.38 26.58
N GLY A 492 20.12 -1.29 26.20
CA GLY A 492 21.28 -0.97 25.36
C GLY A 492 20.90 -0.36 24.00
N ILE A 493 19.65 -0.59 23.56
CA ILE A 493 19.07 -0.07 22.33
C ILE A 493 18.56 1.38 22.40
N ARG A 494 18.59 2.07 23.56
CA ARG A 494 17.92 3.39 23.70
C ARG A 494 18.44 4.42 22.69
N GLU A 495 19.74 4.46 22.48
CA GLU A 495 20.37 5.38 21.52
C GLU A 495 19.96 5.09 20.06
N PRO A 496 20.12 3.87 19.54
CA PRO A 496 19.65 3.57 18.19
C PRO A 496 18.13 3.66 18.02
N LEU A 497 17.33 3.25 19.01
CA LEU A 497 15.87 3.41 18.99
C LEU A 497 15.45 4.88 18.91
N ARG A 498 16.13 5.76 19.66
CA ARG A 498 15.93 7.22 19.57
C ARG A 498 16.18 7.72 18.15
N ALA A 499 17.30 7.32 17.54
CA ALA A 499 17.63 7.72 16.17
C ALA A 499 16.57 7.23 15.18
N PHE A 500 16.13 5.98 15.32
CA PHE A 500 15.08 5.38 14.49
C PHE A 500 13.76 6.17 14.59
N LEU A 501 13.22 6.37 15.80
CA LEU A 501 11.98 7.12 16.02
C LEU A 501 12.06 8.60 15.60
N MET A 502 13.24 9.22 15.62
CA MET A 502 13.42 10.59 15.11
C MET A 502 13.48 10.66 13.57
N SER A 503 13.68 9.52 12.90
CA SER A 503 13.92 9.41 11.47
C SER A 503 12.77 8.78 10.67
N VAL A 504 11.78 8.17 11.33
CA VAL A 504 10.69 7.40 10.69
C VAL A 504 9.33 7.84 11.23
N GLY A 505 8.35 8.06 10.35
CA GLY A 505 6.97 8.42 10.70
C GLY A 505 5.91 7.36 10.38
N ARG A 506 6.29 6.20 9.82
CA ARG A 506 5.36 5.12 9.43
C ARG A 506 4.66 4.53 10.66
N GLN A 507 3.33 4.51 10.65
CA GLN A 507 2.52 4.10 11.81
C GLN A 507 2.83 2.67 12.27
N ARG A 508 3.05 1.75 11.31
CA ARG A 508 3.40 0.34 11.54
C ARG A 508 4.58 0.14 12.49
N PHE A 509 5.53 1.09 12.52
CA PHE A 509 6.69 1.02 13.42
C PHE A 509 6.53 1.91 14.64
N VAL A 510 6.14 3.17 14.42
CA VAL A 510 6.14 4.19 15.47
C VAL A 510 5.13 3.87 16.57
N ILE A 511 3.89 3.52 16.20
CA ILE A 511 2.83 3.29 17.18
C ILE A 511 3.15 2.08 18.07
N PRO A 512 3.47 0.88 17.53
CA PRO A 512 3.74 -0.27 18.39
C PRO A 512 4.97 -0.09 19.28
N LEU A 513 6.01 0.61 18.83
CA LEU A 513 7.18 0.89 19.67
C LEU A 513 6.83 1.80 20.86
N TYR A 514 6.07 2.88 20.65
CA TYR A 514 5.58 3.69 21.76
C TYR A 514 4.60 2.91 22.66
N THR A 515 3.74 2.08 22.08
CA THR A 515 2.85 1.20 22.86
C THR A 515 3.65 0.27 23.76
N SER A 516 4.69 -0.39 23.26
CA SER A 516 5.58 -1.24 24.07
C SER A 516 6.28 -0.43 25.15
N LEU A 517 6.88 0.72 24.84
CA LEU A 517 7.54 1.58 25.84
C LEU A 517 6.57 2.01 26.96
N ARG A 518 5.31 2.29 26.62
CA ARG A 518 4.27 2.70 27.57
C ARG A 518 3.82 1.58 28.51
N LYS A 519 3.98 0.31 28.12
CA LYS A 519 3.69 -0.83 28.99
C LYS A 519 4.71 -0.99 30.12
N HIS A 520 5.94 -0.47 29.96
CA HIS A 520 7.02 -0.57 30.94
C HIS A 520 7.20 0.73 31.74
N PRO A 521 6.95 0.75 33.07
CA PRO A 521 7.03 1.98 33.87
C PRO A 521 8.39 2.69 33.79
N GLU A 522 9.49 1.95 33.71
CA GLU A 522 10.86 2.48 33.64
C GLU A 522 11.21 3.21 32.33
N ASP A 523 10.43 2.98 31.27
CA ASP A 523 10.67 3.56 29.95
C ASP A 523 9.72 4.73 29.64
N LYS A 524 8.71 4.94 30.48
CA LYS A 524 7.65 5.94 30.29
C LYS A 524 8.19 7.37 30.16
N ALA A 525 8.97 7.84 31.13
CA ALA A 525 9.47 9.21 31.14
C ALA A 525 10.38 9.50 29.94
N TRP A 526 11.18 8.49 29.55
CA TRP A 526 12.03 8.58 28.37
C TRP A 526 11.22 8.63 27.07
N ALA A 527 10.19 7.79 26.94
CA ALA A 527 9.30 7.76 25.79
C ALA A 527 8.50 9.07 25.62
N GLU A 528 7.99 9.64 26.71
CA GLU A 528 7.29 10.93 26.70
C GLU A 528 8.23 12.08 26.28
N ALA A 529 9.46 12.11 26.83
CA ALA A 529 10.47 13.10 26.47
C ALA A 529 10.93 12.98 25.00
N LEU A 530 11.06 11.75 24.50
CA LEU A 530 11.39 11.49 23.09
C LEU A 530 10.25 11.92 22.18
N TYR A 531 9.02 11.52 22.50
CA TYR A 531 7.87 11.86 21.68
C TYR A 531 7.65 13.37 21.60
N LYS A 532 7.83 14.10 22.69
CA LYS A 532 7.77 15.57 22.69
C LYS A 532 8.70 16.20 21.63
N LYS A 533 9.86 15.59 21.37
CA LYS A 533 10.82 16.03 20.34
C LYS A 533 10.48 15.53 18.94
N ALA A 534 9.95 14.31 18.83
CA ALA A 534 9.63 13.68 17.55
C ALA A 534 8.30 14.13 16.96
N ARG A 535 7.35 14.56 17.80
CA ARG A 535 5.94 14.75 17.45
C ARG A 535 5.73 15.64 16.22
N GLU A 536 6.41 16.77 16.14
CA GLU A 536 6.28 17.72 15.00
C GLU A 536 6.78 17.15 13.67
N ARG A 537 7.64 16.13 13.71
CA ARG A 537 8.20 15.46 12.53
C ARG A 537 7.26 14.40 11.98
N TYR A 538 6.32 13.93 12.79
CA TYR A 538 5.36 12.91 12.39
C TYR A 538 4.20 13.49 11.59
N HIS A 539 3.62 12.68 10.72
CA HIS A 539 2.35 12.97 10.09
C HIS A 539 1.22 13.06 11.14
N PRO A 540 0.22 13.93 10.98
CA PRO A 540 -0.92 14.04 11.91
C PRO A 540 -1.61 12.72 12.26
N LEU A 541 -1.72 11.78 11.32
CA LEU A 541 -2.27 10.44 11.60
C LEU A 541 -1.38 9.65 12.58
N THR A 542 -0.05 9.71 12.41
CA THR A 542 0.90 9.09 13.34
C THR A 542 0.87 9.79 14.70
N GLN A 543 0.77 11.14 14.73
CA GLN A 543 0.60 11.90 15.97
C GLN A 543 -0.65 11.44 16.72
N LYS A 544 -1.81 11.39 16.06
CA LYS A 544 -3.08 10.91 16.66
C LYS A 544 -2.95 9.50 17.23
N GLY A 545 -2.28 8.61 16.50
CA GLY A 545 -2.02 7.24 16.92
C GLY A 545 -1.16 7.16 18.19
N VAL A 546 -0.07 7.92 18.25
CA VAL A 546 0.84 7.95 19.41
C VAL A 546 0.22 8.71 20.59
N ASP A 547 -0.46 9.83 20.35
CA ASP A 547 -1.17 10.62 21.37
C ASP A 547 -2.17 9.74 22.14
N LYS A 548 -2.89 8.84 21.45
CA LYS A 548 -3.77 7.85 22.08
C LYS A 548 -3.02 6.94 23.05
N GLN A 549 -1.82 6.47 22.70
CA GLN A 549 -0.99 5.64 23.58
C GLN A 549 -0.44 6.42 24.77
N MET A 550 -0.14 7.71 24.59
CA MET A 550 0.35 8.59 25.66
C MET A 550 -0.77 8.94 26.65
N ALA A 551 -2.00 9.11 26.16
CA ALA A 551 -3.18 9.45 26.97
C ALA A 551 -3.79 8.25 27.70
N ALA A 552 -3.56 7.02 27.23
CA ALA A 552 -4.08 5.82 27.86
C ALA A 552 -3.60 5.71 29.33
N LYS A 553 -4.55 5.80 30.29
CA LYS A 553 -4.34 5.40 31.69
C LYS A 553 -4.20 3.88 31.71
N GLN A 554 -3.22 3.35 32.44
CA GLN A 554 -3.04 1.91 32.55
C GLN A 554 -4.34 1.27 33.06
N ALA A 555 -4.87 0.30 32.32
CA ALA A 555 -5.75 -0.70 32.91
C ALA A 555 -4.91 -1.38 34.01
N LYS A 556 -5.38 -1.33 35.25
CA LYS A 556 -4.77 -2.09 36.35
C LYS A 556 -4.73 -3.56 35.91
N GLN A 557 -3.53 -4.13 35.83
CA GLN A 557 -3.36 -5.58 35.73
C GLN A 557 -3.84 -6.25 37.01
#